data_AF-A0A2S8PRS3-F1
#
_entry.id   AF-A0A2S8PRS3-F1
#
_cell.length_a   1.000
_cell.length_b   1.000
_cell.length_c   1.000
_cell.angle_alpha   90.00
_cell.angle_beta   90.00
_cell.angle_gamma   90.00
#
_symmetry.space_group_name_H-M   'P 1'
#
loop_
_entity.id
_entity.type
_entity.pdbx_description
1 polymer ?
#
loop_
_entity_poly.entity_id
_entity_poly.type
_entity_poly.pdbx_seq_one_letter_code
_entity_poly.pdbx_strand_id
1 'polypeptide(L)'
;MREGQILHEKLNRLLESVKVLSDNINSAVSYHDERLIAIERLMWKIERKLIDQEKVLDLLSENKLIDKLVTMKYYQDKINPIHLQSKEYQSESVKTTIDDSDENE
;
A
#
# COMPACT_ATOMS: atom_id res chain seq x y z
N MET A 1 -12.50 71.28 -4.26
CA MET A 1 -13.60 70.30 -4.13
C MET A 1 -13.50 69.13 -5.11
N ARG A 2 -13.18 69.35 -6.39
CA ARG A 2 -13.15 68.29 -7.43
C ARG A 2 -12.09 67.20 -7.24
N GLU A 3 -10.88 67.59 -6.82
CA GLU A 3 -9.78 66.63 -6.59
C GLU A 3 -10.07 65.69 -5.42
N GLY A 4 -10.68 66.18 -4.34
CA GLY A 4 -11.07 65.35 -3.20
C GLY A 4 -12.12 64.29 -3.57
N GLN A 5 -13.05 64.62 -4.48
CA GLN A 5 -14.04 63.67 -5.00
C GLN A 5 -13.36 62.58 -5.86
N ILE A 6 -12.43 62.97 -6.74
CA ILE A 6 -11.66 62.02 -7.56
C ILE A 6 -10.81 61.09 -6.67
N LEU A 7 -10.19 61.64 -5.62
CA LEU A 7 -9.40 60.85 -4.67
C LEU A 7 -10.29 59.85 -3.91
N HIS A 8 -11.48 60.28 -3.50
CA HIS A 8 -12.45 59.42 -2.82
C HIS A 8 -12.95 58.28 -3.72
N GLU A 9 -13.27 58.55 -4.99
CA GLU A 9 -13.63 57.50 -5.95
C GLU A 9 -12.51 56.49 -6.18
N LYS A 10 -11.26 56.96 -6.32
CA LYS A 10 -10.09 56.08 -6.46
C LYS A 10 -9.88 55.21 -5.22
N LEU A 11 -10.06 55.78 -4.03
CA LEU A 11 -9.96 55.03 -2.77
C LEU A 11 -11.04 53.94 -2.68
N ASN A 12 -12.28 54.26 -3.05
CA ASN A 12 -13.37 53.29 -3.05
C ASN A 12 -13.14 52.14 -4.05
N ARG A 13 -12.62 52.45 -5.24
CA ARG A 13 -12.24 51.40 -6.22
C ARG A 13 -11.10 50.53 -5.71
N LEU A 14 -10.12 51.12 -5.03
CA LEU A 14 -9.02 50.37 -4.45
C LEU A 14 -9.52 49.44 -3.33
N LEU A 15 -10.39 49.94 -2.44
CA LEU A 15 -11.00 49.14 -1.37
C LEU A 15 -11.79 47.96 -1.93
N GLU A 16 -12.58 48.18 -2.97
CA GLU A 16 -13.32 47.10 -3.63
C GLU A 16 -12.37 46.07 -4.26
N SER A 17 -11.31 46.53 -4.93
CA SER A 17 -10.31 45.63 -5.53
C SER A 17 -9.59 44.79 -4.48
N VAL A 18 -9.24 45.39 -3.34
CA VAL A 18 -8.62 44.69 -2.20
C VAL A 18 -9.59 43.67 -1.59
N LYS A 19 -10.87 44.02 -1.47
CA LYS A 19 -11.89 43.11 -0.98
C LYS A 19 -12.06 41.90 -1.89
N VAL A 20 -12.21 42.11 -3.20
CA VAL A 20 -12.28 41.03 -4.19
C VAL A 20 -11.04 40.15 -4.15
N LEU A 21 -9.85 40.74 -4.03
CA LEU A 21 -8.60 39.98 -3.89
C LEU A 21 -8.61 39.14 -2.61
N SER A 22 -9.05 39.70 -1.49
CA SER A 22 -9.16 38.98 -0.22
C SER A 22 -10.13 37.80 -0.32
N ASP A 23 -11.29 37.99 -0.95
CA ASP A 23 -12.29 36.94 -1.13
C ASP A 23 -11.75 35.81 -2.03
N ASN A 24 -11.02 36.17 -3.09
CA ASN A 24 -10.35 35.19 -3.96
C ASN A 24 -9.26 34.40 -3.23
N ILE A 25 -8.45 35.06 -2.39
CA ILE A 25 -7.44 34.39 -1.58
C ILE A 25 -8.10 33.43 -0.59
N ASN A 26 -9.15 33.85 0.10
CA ASN A 26 -9.88 32.99 1.05
C ASN A 26 -10.49 31.77 0.35
N SER A 27 -11.08 31.95 -0.83
CA SER A 27 -11.60 30.86 -1.65
C SER A 27 -10.49 29.88 -2.06
N ALA A 28 -9.35 30.39 -2.52
CA ALA A 28 -8.20 29.57 -2.88
C ALA A 28 -7.65 28.79 -1.67
N VAL A 29 -7.54 29.42 -0.50
CA VAL A 29 -7.11 28.77 0.74
C VAL A 29 -8.07 27.64 1.12
N SER A 30 -9.38 27.89 1.11
CA SER A 30 -10.39 26.88 1.41
C SER A 30 -10.30 25.68 0.45
N TYR A 31 -10.16 25.94 -0.85
CA TYR A 31 -10.01 24.90 -1.86
C TYR A 31 -8.74 24.06 -1.65
N HIS A 32 -7.62 24.71 -1.31
CA HIS A 32 -6.37 24.00 -1.04
C HIS A 32 -6.43 23.19 0.25
N ASP A 33 -7.11 23.68 1.29
CA ASP A 33 -7.30 22.96 2.54
C ASP A 33 -8.12 21.66 2.33
N GLU A 34 -9.21 21.73 1.59
CA GLU A 34 -9.99 20.54 1.20
C GLU A 34 -9.16 19.52 0.42
N ARG A 35 -8.30 20.00 -0.48
CA ARG A 35 -7.37 19.13 -1.23
C ARG A 35 -6.34 18.47 -0.33
N LEU A 36 -5.80 19.19 0.65
CA LEU A 36 -4.85 18.62 1.61
C LEU A 36 -5.52 17.52 2.44
N ILE A 37 -6.72 17.76 2.95
CA ILE A 37 -7.50 16.73 3.67
C ILE A 37 -7.75 15.50 2.80
N ALA A 38 -8.06 15.69 1.52
CA ALA A 38 -8.24 14.58 0.58
C ALA A 38 -6.95 13.79 0.34
N ILE A 39 -5.82 14.48 0.19
CA ILE A 39 -4.49 13.88 0.04
C ILE A 39 -4.13 13.06 1.29
N GLU A 40 -4.31 13.63 2.48
CA GLU A 40 -4.06 12.93 3.75
C GLU A 40 -4.88 11.64 3.82
N ARG A 41 -6.18 11.71 3.55
CA ARG A 41 -7.05 10.51 3.53
C ARG A 41 -6.57 9.44 2.55
N LEU A 42 -6.01 9.83 1.41
CA LEU A 42 -5.42 8.89 0.45
C LEU A 42 -4.11 8.30 0.97
N MET A 43 -3.24 9.10 1.59
CA MET A 43 -2.00 8.63 2.22
C MET A 43 -2.29 7.56 3.28
N TRP A 44 -3.25 7.82 4.19
CA TRP A 44 -3.69 6.84 5.20
C TRP A 44 -4.23 5.53 4.61
N LYS A 45 -4.86 5.59 3.41
CA LYS A 45 -5.30 4.37 2.72
C LYS A 45 -4.14 3.60 2.11
N ILE A 46 -3.17 4.29 1.53
CA ILE A 46 -1.97 3.68 0.94
C ILE A 46 -1.13 3.04 2.03
N GLU A 47 -0.89 3.74 3.13
CA GLU A 47 -0.11 3.23 4.27
C GLU A 47 -0.71 1.93 4.83
N ARG A 48 -2.03 1.88 5.05
CA ARG A 48 -2.70 0.64 5.45
C ARG A 48 -2.53 -0.49 4.45
N LYS A 49 -2.62 -0.20 3.15
CA LYS A 49 -2.38 -1.22 2.11
C LYS A 49 -0.95 -1.72 2.10
N LEU A 50 0.04 -0.85 2.36
CA LEU A 50 1.45 -1.25 2.45
C LEU A 50 1.68 -2.18 3.63
N ILE A 51 1.10 -1.90 4.80
CA ILE A 51 1.16 -2.78 5.98
C ILE A 51 0.55 -4.15 5.65
N ASP A 52 -0.59 -4.19 4.94
CA ASP A 52 -1.20 -5.47 4.56
C ASP A 52 -0.36 -6.23 3.52
N GLN A 53 0.29 -5.52 2.58
CA GLN A 53 1.21 -6.14 1.62
C GLN A 53 2.46 -6.70 2.30
N GLU A 54 3.01 -6.00 3.29
CA GLU A 54 4.14 -6.48 4.09
C GLU A 54 3.81 -7.80 4.77
N LYS A 55 2.65 -7.91 5.43
CA LYS A 55 2.19 -9.18 6.04
C LYS A 55 2.07 -10.31 5.02
N VAL A 56 1.58 -10.03 3.81
CA VAL A 56 1.49 -11.03 2.74
C VAL A 56 2.88 -11.46 2.29
N LEU A 57 3.80 -10.52 2.11
CA LEU A 57 5.18 -10.81 1.74
C LEU A 57 5.89 -11.63 2.82
N ASP A 58 5.69 -11.33 4.10
CA ASP A 58 6.21 -12.13 5.21
C ASP A 58 5.72 -13.58 5.12
N LEU A 59 4.42 -13.79 4.94
CA LEU A 59 3.83 -15.14 4.79
C LEU A 59 4.38 -15.91 3.58
N LEU A 60 4.69 -15.22 2.48
CA LEU A 60 5.29 -15.80 1.30
C LEU A 60 6.78 -16.11 1.51
N SER A 61 7.51 -15.20 2.16
CA SER A 61 8.96 -15.31 2.38
C SER A 61 9.31 -16.47 3.30
N GLU A 62 8.44 -16.79 4.28
CA GLU A 62 8.71 -17.84 5.26
C GLU A 62 8.37 -19.25 4.75
N ASN A 63 7.94 -19.44 3.49
CA ASN A 63 7.37 -20.71 3.00
C ASN A 63 6.16 -21.21 3.82
N LYS A 64 5.76 -20.50 4.89
CA LYS A 64 4.71 -20.86 5.84
C LYS A 64 3.34 -20.94 5.20
N LEU A 65 3.10 -20.23 4.10
CA LEU A 65 1.85 -20.37 3.33
C LEU A 65 1.80 -21.72 2.62
N ILE A 66 2.91 -22.12 1.97
CA ILE A 66 3.04 -23.45 1.37
C ILE A 66 2.98 -24.51 2.48
N ASP A 67 3.71 -24.32 3.58
CA ASP A 67 3.68 -25.24 4.72
C ASP A 67 2.29 -25.35 5.31
N LYS A 68 1.54 -24.26 5.53
CA LYS A 68 0.15 -24.33 6.04
C LYS A 68 -0.80 -24.96 5.04
N LEU A 69 -0.70 -24.67 3.75
CA LEU A 69 -1.56 -25.25 2.71
C LEU A 69 -1.31 -26.76 2.56
N VAL A 70 -0.04 -27.14 2.54
CA VAL A 70 0.40 -28.53 2.53
C VAL A 70 -0.04 -29.21 3.83
N THR A 71 0.24 -28.64 4.99
CA THR A 71 -0.16 -29.22 6.28
C THR A 71 -1.68 -29.36 6.39
N MET A 72 -2.49 -28.38 5.94
CA MET A 72 -3.95 -28.51 5.88
C MET A 72 -4.43 -29.61 4.94
N LYS A 73 -3.78 -29.76 3.77
CA LYS A 73 -4.12 -30.81 2.80
C LYS A 73 -3.73 -32.21 3.29
N TYR A 74 -2.56 -32.34 3.95
CA TYR A 74 -1.98 -33.62 4.34
C TYR A 74 -2.24 -34.02 5.81
N TYR A 75 -2.84 -33.16 6.64
CA TYR A 75 -3.28 -33.54 7.99
C TYR A 75 -4.40 -34.60 7.98
N GLN A 76 -5.13 -34.72 6.88
CA GLN A 76 -6.09 -35.82 6.70
C GLN A 76 -5.38 -37.16 6.41
N ASP A 77 -4.14 -37.13 5.88
CA ASP A 77 -3.44 -38.31 5.36
C ASP A 77 -2.22 -38.76 6.20
N LYS A 78 -1.87 -38.05 7.29
CA LYS A 78 -0.65 -38.30 8.12
C LYS A 78 0.67 -38.28 7.32
N ILE A 79 0.72 -37.61 6.17
CA ILE A 79 1.92 -37.53 5.33
C ILE A 79 2.72 -36.31 5.74
N ASN A 80 3.99 -36.52 6.12
CA ASN A 80 4.90 -35.43 6.44
C ASN A 80 5.59 -34.94 5.15
N PRO A 81 5.43 -33.66 4.76
CA PRO A 81 5.96 -33.14 3.49
C PRO A 81 7.49 -33.25 3.40
N ILE A 82 8.00 -33.62 2.22
CA ILE A 82 9.43 -33.88 1.97
C ILE A 82 10.30 -32.68 2.37
N HIS A 83 9.87 -31.46 2.06
CA HIS A 83 10.63 -30.25 2.39
C HIS A 83 10.67 -29.92 3.89
N LEU A 84 9.83 -30.55 4.71
CA LEU A 84 9.86 -30.49 6.19
C LEU A 84 10.65 -31.66 6.82
N GLN A 85 11.09 -32.63 6.01
CA GLN A 85 11.96 -33.72 6.47
C GLN A 85 13.43 -33.26 6.52
N SER A 86 14.28 -33.93 7.29
CA SER A 86 15.70 -33.57 7.38
C SER A 86 16.38 -33.68 6.00
N LYS A 87 17.42 -32.87 5.76
CA LYS A 87 18.17 -32.89 4.48
C LYS A 87 18.68 -34.28 4.12
N GLU A 88 19.07 -35.06 5.12
CA GLU A 88 19.51 -36.46 4.98
C GLU A 88 18.36 -37.32 4.43
N TYR A 89 17.18 -37.23 5.04
CA TYR A 89 16.00 -37.98 4.61
C TYR A 89 15.53 -37.60 3.20
N GLN A 90 15.61 -36.30 2.85
CA GLN A 90 15.34 -35.82 1.49
C GLN A 90 16.30 -36.43 0.47
N SER A 91 17.60 -36.45 0.78
CA SER A 91 18.60 -37.03 -0.11
C SER A 91 18.52 -38.56 -0.23
N GLU A 92 18.10 -39.25 0.83
CA GLU A 92 17.92 -40.70 0.85
C GLU A 92 16.67 -41.14 0.08
N SER A 93 15.56 -40.40 0.23
CA SER A 93 14.33 -40.65 -0.53
C SER A 93 14.52 -40.51 -2.05
N VAL A 94 15.36 -39.56 -2.49
CA VAL A 94 15.72 -39.37 -3.91
C VAL A 94 16.60 -40.50 -4.41
N LYS A 95 17.52 -41.03 -3.59
CA LYS A 95 18.35 -42.19 -3.97
C LYS A 95 17.51 -43.46 -4.12
N THR A 96 16.58 -43.72 -3.21
CA THR A 96 15.70 -44.90 -3.28
C THR A 96 14.77 -44.88 -4.49
N THR A 97 14.39 -43.71 -5.01
CA THR A 97 13.57 -43.64 -6.25
C THR A 97 14.37 -43.87 -7.53
N ILE A 98 15.69 -43.73 -7.48
CA ILE A 98 16.58 -43.93 -8.64
C ILE A 98 16.98 -45.41 -8.76
N ASP A 99 17.20 -46.11 -7.65
CA ASP A 99 17.50 -47.56 -7.66
C ASP A 99 16.34 -48.41 -8.23
N ASP A 100 15.08 -48.03 -8.00
CA ASP A 100 13.91 -48.73 -8.55
C ASP A 100 13.72 -48.52 -10.07
N SER A 101 14.41 -47.55 -10.67
CA SER A 101 14.31 -47.25 -12.12
C SER A 101 15.40 -47.87 -12.98
N ASP A 102 16.49 -48.36 -12.39
CA ASP A 102 17.64 -48.92 -13.10
C ASP A 102 17.60 -50.47 -13.25
N GLU A 103 16.52 -51.14 -12.83
CA GLU A 103 16.32 -52.59 -13.05
C GLU A 103 15.60 -52.95 -14.38
N ASN A 104 15.39 -51.98 -15.28
CA ASN A 104 14.80 -52.24 -16.61
C ASN A 104 15.64 -51.65 -17.76
N GLU A 105 16.86 -52.14 -17.97
CA GLU A 105 17.52 -52.19 -19.28
C GLU A 105 18.31 -53.50 -19.47
#